data_AF-A0A2A5BIP7-F1
#
_entry.id   AF-A0A2A5BIP7-F1
#
_cell.length_a   1.000
_cell.length_b   1.000
_cell.length_c   1.000
_cell.angle_alpha   90.00
_cell.angle_beta   90.00
_cell.angle_gamma   90.00
#
_symmetry.space_group_name_H-M   'P 1'
#
loop_
_entity.id
_entity.type
_entity.pdbx_description
1 polymer ?
#
loop_
_entity_poly.entity_id
_entity_poly.type
_entity_poly.pdbx_seq_one_letter_code
_entity_poly.pdbx_strand_id
1 'polypeptide(L)'
;MGKNPQAGEVTKIYSPIQVACGAFVGGPAGVMYFLQANFNILEQYGMKQKTIVWGLLYLVLLTVSTPFLPENIPNLPFTIAYVITARLVAEKYQMKKVDIIESDHYEFYSNWRVFGLGLLCLLVSFVAILVPLLVLDATGIVTM
;
A
#
# COMPACT_ATOMS: atom_id res chain seq x y z
N MET A 1 0.15 -18.13 16.59
CA MET A 1 -1.01 -18.09 17.50
C MET A 1 -1.15 -16.65 17.92
N GLY A 2 -1.85 -15.86 17.10
CA GLY A 2 -2.03 -14.43 17.36
C GLY A 2 -2.95 -14.25 18.56
N LYS A 3 -2.67 -13.24 19.39
CA LYS A 3 -3.41 -12.92 20.60
C LYS A 3 -4.88 -12.71 20.22
N ASN A 4 -5.78 -13.53 20.76
CA ASN A 4 -7.21 -13.26 20.64
C ASN A 4 -7.47 -11.87 21.24
N PRO A 5 -8.29 -11.02 20.58
CA PRO A 5 -8.68 -9.75 21.15
C PRO A 5 -9.27 -9.97 22.55
N GLN A 6 -8.89 -9.10 23.48
CA GLN A 6 -9.41 -9.09 24.85
C GLN A 6 -10.94 -9.03 24.76
N ALA A 7 -11.63 -9.86 25.53
CA ALA A 7 -13.09 -9.94 25.49
C ALA A 7 -13.72 -8.55 25.69
N GLY A 8 -14.26 -7.97 24.61
CA GLY A 8 -14.96 -6.69 24.60
C GLY A 8 -14.41 -5.59 23.68
N GLU A 9 -13.20 -5.73 23.11
CA GLU A 9 -12.62 -4.67 22.25
C GLU A 9 -12.63 -5.05 20.76
N VAL A 10 -13.48 -4.38 19.98
CA VAL A 10 -13.59 -4.59 18.53
C VAL A 10 -12.39 -3.96 17.83
N THR A 11 -11.65 -4.78 17.09
CA THR A 11 -10.43 -4.35 16.40
C THR A 11 -10.74 -3.88 14.98
N LYS A 12 -10.29 -2.69 14.61
CA LYS A 12 -10.54 -2.15 13.27
C LYS A 12 -9.52 -2.63 12.26
N ILE A 13 -9.98 -3.02 11.07
CA ILE A 13 -9.16 -3.52 9.95
C ILE A 13 -9.65 -2.93 8.62
N TYR A 14 -8.80 -2.87 7.60
CA TYR A 14 -9.19 -2.44 6.26
C TYR A 14 -9.67 -3.65 5.44
N SER A 15 -10.82 -3.52 4.78
CA SER A 15 -11.25 -4.52 3.79
C SER A 15 -10.33 -4.53 2.56
N PRO A 16 -10.33 -5.59 1.75
CA PRO A 16 -9.54 -5.62 0.52
C PRO A 16 -9.85 -4.47 -0.46
N ILE A 17 -11.10 -4.01 -0.50
CA ILE A 17 -11.51 -2.85 -1.31
C ILE A 17 -10.94 -1.56 -0.72
N GLN A 18 -10.93 -1.40 0.59
CA GLN A 18 -10.32 -0.24 1.23
C GLN A 18 -8.80 -0.21 1.04
N VAL A 19 -8.13 -1.37 1.07
CA VAL A 19 -6.72 -1.48 0.70
C VAL A 19 -6.52 -1.03 -0.75
N ALA A 20 -7.36 -1.49 -1.68
CA ALA A 20 -7.27 -1.11 -3.10
C ALA A 20 -7.51 0.40 -3.31
N CYS A 21 -8.55 0.97 -2.71
CA CYS A 21 -8.84 2.41 -2.79
C CYS A 21 -7.73 3.25 -2.14
N GLY A 22 -7.22 2.81 -0.99
CA GLY A 22 -6.09 3.45 -0.32
C GLY A 22 -4.80 3.41 -1.15
N ALA A 23 -4.53 2.29 -1.83
CA ALA A 23 -3.44 2.18 -2.80
C ALA A 23 -3.65 3.09 -4.01
N PHE A 24 -4.86 3.12 -4.58
CA PHE A 24 -5.18 3.95 -5.75
C PHE A 24 -4.98 5.44 -5.46
N VAL A 25 -5.46 5.91 -4.32
CA VAL A 25 -5.29 7.32 -3.90
C VAL A 25 -3.84 7.58 -3.48
N GLY A 26 -3.24 6.68 -2.71
CA GLY A 26 -1.95 6.88 -2.05
C GLY A 26 -0.71 6.44 -2.83
N GLY A 27 -0.88 5.90 -4.04
CA GLY A 27 0.21 5.37 -4.83
C GLY A 27 0.91 4.16 -4.18
N PRO A 28 2.17 3.90 -4.55
CA PRO A 28 2.96 2.79 -4.01
C PRO A 28 3.10 2.79 -2.49
N ALA A 29 3.22 3.96 -1.84
CA ALA A 29 3.24 4.04 -0.38
C ALA A 29 1.90 3.65 0.24
N GLY A 30 0.78 3.92 -0.45
CA GLY A 30 -0.55 3.45 -0.04
C GLY A 30 -0.62 1.93 0.00
N VAL A 31 -0.10 1.24 -1.03
CA VAL A 31 0.01 -0.24 -1.04
C VAL A 31 0.72 -0.73 0.21
N MET A 32 1.89 -0.16 0.51
CA MET A 32 2.70 -0.55 1.66
C MET A 32 1.95 -0.31 2.97
N TYR A 33 1.42 0.89 3.17
CA TYR A 33 0.77 1.29 4.42
C TYR A 33 -0.46 0.42 4.73
N PHE A 34 -1.40 0.30 3.79
CA PHE A 34 -2.66 -0.40 4.05
C PHE A 34 -2.45 -1.91 4.24
N LEU A 35 -1.55 -2.52 3.46
CA LEU A 35 -1.19 -3.93 3.66
C LEU A 35 -0.46 -4.16 4.98
N GLN A 36 0.53 -3.31 5.30
CA GLN A 36 1.30 -3.40 6.54
C GLN A 36 0.41 -3.22 7.78
N ALA A 37 -0.55 -2.28 7.73
CA ALA A 37 -1.50 -2.04 8.81
C ALA A 37 -2.33 -3.28 9.11
N ASN A 38 -2.89 -3.91 8.08
CA ASN A 38 -3.65 -5.15 8.23
C ASN A 38 -2.78 -6.31 8.74
N PHE A 39 -1.58 -6.52 8.20
CA PHE A 39 -0.69 -7.57 8.71
C PHE A 39 -0.25 -7.34 10.15
N ASN A 40 -0.15 -6.07 10.58
CA ASN A 40 0.13 -5.73 11.96
C ASN A 40 -1.03 -6.08 12.89
N ILE A 41 -2.27 -5.79 12.47
CA ILE A 41 -3.50 -6.13 13.21
C ILE A 41 -3.66 -7.65 13.32
N LEU A 42 -3.37 -8.38 12.24
CA LEU A 42 -3.44 -9.83 12.20
C LEU A 42 -2.23 -10.52 12.85
N GLU A 43 -1.32 -9.75 13.45
CA GLU A 43 -0.08 -10.21 14.08
C GLU A 43 0.80 -11.09 13.16
N GLN A 44 0.67 -10.91 11.84
CA GLN A 44 1.46 -11.60 10.83
C GLN A 44 2.75 -10.84 10.52
N TYR A 45 3.63 -10.71 11.53
CA TYR A 45 4.82 -9.85 11.44
C TYR A 45 5.79 -10.24 10.30
N GLY A 46 5.88 -11.52 9.96
CA GLY A 46 6.68 -11.97 8.82
C GLY A 46 6.16 -11.43 7.49
N MET A 47 4.84 -11.40 7.29
CA MET A 47 4.22 -10.82 6.09
C MET A 47 4.31 -9.30 6.10
N LYS A 48 4.13 -8.66 7.28
CA LYS A 48 4.37 -7.23 7.49
C LYS A 48 5.77 -6.81 7.02
N GLN A 49 6.82 -7.52 7.44
CA GLN A 49 8.19 -7.24 7.03
C GLN A 49 8.40 -7.44 5.53
N LYS A 50 7.87 -8.53 4.96
CA LYS A 50 7.91 -8.77 3.51
C LYS A 50 7.26 -7.62 2.73
N THR A 51 6.10 -7.12 3.16
CA THR A 51 5.43 -5.98 2.52
C THR A 51 6.32 -4.74 2.49
N ILE A 52 7.03 -4.43 3.58
CA ILE A 52 7.95 -3.28 3.63
C ILE A 52 9.11 -3.50 2.66
N VAL A 53 9.78 -4.65 2.73
CA VAL A 53 10.96 -4.94 1.90
C VAL A 53 10.59 -4.92 0.41
N TRP A 54 9.54 -5.65 0.01
CA TRP A 54 9.09 -5.66 -1.38
C TRP A 54 8.57 -4.31 -1.85
N GLY A 55 7.91 -3.55 -0.97
CA GLY A 55 7.46 -2.19 -1.28
C GLY A 55 8.61 -1.22 -1.52
N LEU A 56 9.65 -1.26 -0.68
CA LEU A 56 10.85 -0.46 -0.88
C LEU A 56 11.60 -0.86 -2.16
N LEU A 57 11.76 -2.17 -2.41
CA LEU A 57 12.35 -2.66 -3.66
C LEU A 57 11.55 -2.19 -4.89
N TYR A 58 10.22 -2.23 -4.82
CA TYR A 58 9.35 -1.73 -5.88
C TYR A 58 9.50 -0.23 -6.10
N LEU A 59 9.58 0.57 -5.04
CA LEU A 59 9.84 2.01 -5.14
C LEU A 59 11.17 2.30 -5.82
N VAL A 60 12.24 1.62 -5.41
CA VAL A 60 13.57 1.76 -6.04
C VAL A 60 13.50 1.37 -7.52
N LEU A 61 12.86 0.26 -7.84
CA LEU A 61 12.69 -0.20 -9.22
C LEU A 61 11.91 0.82 -10.06
N LEU A 62 10.80 1.33 -9.53
CA LEU A 62 10.02 2.37 -10.19
C LEU A 62 10.89 3.59 -10.48
N THR A 63 11.53 4.16 -9.47
CA THR A 63 12.35 5.37 -9.60
C THR A 63 13.50 5.20 -10.57
N VAL A 64 14.23 4.08 -10.50
CA VAL A 64 15.34 3.81 -11.41
C VAL A 64 14.85 3.56 -12.84
N SER A 65 13.69 2.91 -13.02
CA SER A 65 13.15 2.62 -14.36
C SER A 65 12.53 3.84 -15.05
N THR A 66 11.98 4.80 -14.29
CA THR A 66 11.27 5.97 -14.84
C THR A 66 12.05 6.72 -15.92
N PRO A 67 13.34 7.08 -15.74
CA PRO A 67 14.10 7.77 -16.79
C PRO A 67 14.29 7.00 -18.09
N PHE A 68 14.18 5.67 -18.05
CA PHE A 68 14.38 4.82 -19.22
C PHE A 68 13.06 4.47 -19.92
N LEU A 69 11.92 4.89 -19.36
CA LEU A 69 10.61 4.66 -19.98
C LEU A 69 10.37 5.70 -21.09
N PRO A 70 9.93 5.28 -22.29
CA PRO A 70 9.47 6.20 -23.32
C PRO A 70 8.33 7.09 -22.82
N GLU A 71 8.34 8.37 -23.18
CA GLU A 71 7.36 9.37 -22.75
C GLU A 71 5.91 9.02 -23.15
N ASN A 72 5.73 8.23 -24.20
CA ASN A 72 4.42 7.83 -24.71
C ASN A 72 3.79 6.64 -23.95
N ILE A 73 4.48 6.07 -22.96
CA ILE A 73 3.90 4.99 -22.15
C ILE A 73 2.91 5.58 -21.13
N PRO A 74 1.64 5.15 -21.15
CA PRO A 74 0.67 5.62 -20.18
C PRO A 74 1.01 5.11 -18.77
N ASN A 75 0.80 5.94 -17.76
CA ASN A 75 1.02 5.56 -16.35
C ASN A 75 -0.10 4.65 -15.79
N LEU A 76 -1.27 4.65 -16.44
CA LEU A 76 -2.47 3.96 -15.95
C LEU A 76 -2.29 2.45 -15.77
N PRO A 77 -1.64 1.69 -16.69
CA PRO A 77 -1.40 0.26 -16.49
C PRO A 77 -0.57 -0.06 -15.24
N PHE A 78 0.45 0.75 -14.93
CA PHE A 78 1.24 0.58 -13.69
C PHE A 78 0.38 0.81 -12.46
N THR A 79 -0.46 1.84 -12.49
CA THR A 79 -1.44 2.12 -11.43
C THR A 79 -2.40 0.97 -11.21
N ILE A 80 -3.00 0.47 -12.28
CA ILE A 80 -3.92 -0.66 -12.22
C ILE A 80 -3.20 -1.90 -11.67
N ALA A 81 -1.98 -2.18 -12.13
CA ALA A 81 -1.21 -3.35 -11.71
C ALA A 81 -0.97 -3.38 -10.19
N TYR A 82 -0.47 -2.29 -9.61
CA TYR A 82 -0.19 -2.28 -8.17
C TYR A 82 -1.47 -2.23 -7.32
N VAL A 83 -2.55 -1.58 -7.80
CA VAL A 83 -3.85 -1.56 -7.10
C VAL A 83 -4.49 -2.94 -7.05
N ILE A 84 -4.51 -3.64 -8.19
CA ILE A 84 -5.00 -5.02 -8.25
C ILE A 84 -4.14 -5.92 -7.38
N THR A 85 -2.82 -5.78 -7.43
CA THR A 85 -1.91 -6.56 -6.58
C THR A 85 -2.21 -6.34 -5.10
N ALA A 86 -2.39 -5.09 -4.66
CA ALA A 86 -2.73 -4.78 -3.27
C ALA A 86 -4.05 -5.45 -2.85
N ARG A 87 -5.07 -5.38 -3.71
CA ARG A 87 -6.35 -6.04 -3.48
C ARG A 87 -6.20 -7.56 -3.35
N LEU A 88 -5.51 -8.20 -4.29
CA LEU A 88 -5.32 -9.65 -4.32
C LEU A 88 -4.52 -10.13 -3.11
N VAL A 89 -3.50 -9.39 -2.69
CA VAL A 89 -2.73 -9.70 -1.47
C VAL A 89 -3.64 -9.63 -0.25
N ALA A 90 -4.49 -8.59 -0.14
CA ALA A 90 -5.45 -8.48 0.95
C ALA A 90 -6.50 -9.61 0.93
N GLU A 91 -7.06 -9.94 -0.23
CA GLU A 91 -8.04 -11.04 -0.37
C GLU A 91 -7.44 -12.43 -0.07
N LYS A 92 -6.15 -12.63 -0.37
CA LYS A 92 -5.49 -13.93 -0.23
C LYS A 92 -4.88 -14.17 1.16
N TYR A 93 -4.28 -13.14 1.76
CA TYR A 93 -3.47 -13.30 2.97
C TYR A 93 -4.02 -12.55 4.19
N GLN A 94 -5.07 -11.75 4.03
CA GLN A 94 -5.71 -10.98 5.09
C GLN A 94 -7.20 -11.39 5.18
N MET A 95 -8.03 -10.60 5.86
CA MET A 95 -9.44 -10.92 5.98
C MET A 95 -10.25 -10.49 4.75
N LYS A 96 -11.16 -11.35 4.30
CA LYS A 96 -12.14 -10.96 3.29
C LYS A 96 -13.22 -10.10 3.91
N LYS A 97 -13.94 -9.36 3.06
CA LYS A 97 -15.05 -8.51 3.50
C LYS A 97 -16.12 -9.31 4.28
N VAL A 98 -16.45 -10.51 3.83
CA VAL A 98 -17.46 -11.36 4.47
C VAL A 98 -17.00 -11.79 5.87
N ASP A 99 -15.75 -12.24 6.01
CA ASP A 99 -15.17 -12.65 7.30
C ASP A 99 -15.14 -11.51 8.32
N ILE A 100 -15.00 -10.25 7.88
CA ILE A 100 -15.04 -9.08 8.77
C ILE A 100 -16.47 -8.78 9.21
N ILE A 101 -17.46 -8.90 8.33
CA ILE A 101 -18.88 -8.64 8.66
C ILE A 101 -19.42 -9.69 9.63
N GLU A 102 -19.01 -10.95 9.46
CA GLU A 102 -19.48 -12.07 10.28
C GLU A 102 -18.70 -12.21 11.61
N SER A 103 -17.66 -11.40 11.80
CA SER A 103 -16.79 -11.49 12.96
C SER A 103 -17.24 -10.54 14.09
N ASP A 104 -17.47 -11.09 15.28
CA ASP A 104 -17.71 -10.31 16.50
C ASP A 104 -16.48 -9.50 16.97
N HIS A 105 -15.32 -9.75 16.38
CA HIS A 105 -14.04 -9.18 16.80
C HIS A 105 -13.49 -8.07 15.88
N TYR A 106 -14.05 -7.90 14.69
CA TYR A 106 -13.46 -7.04 13.66
C TYR A 106 -14.50 -6.11 13.04
N GLU A 107 -14.09 -4.87 12.82
CA GLU A 107 -14.90 -3.87 12.12
C GLU A 107 -14.07 -3.15 11.05
N PHE A 108 -14.76 -2.58 10.06
CA PHE A 108 -14.09 -1.75 9.08
C PHE A 108 -13.68 -0.40 9.66
N TYR A 109 -12.51 0.09 9.24
CA TYR A 109 -12.24 1.52 9.32
C TYR A 109 -13.23 2.33 8.45
N SER A 110 -13.43 3.61 8.78
CA SER A 110 -14.22 4.52 7.94
C SER A 110 -13.52 4.80 6.60
N ASN A 111 -14.30 4.91 5.52
CA ASN A 111 -13.79 5.29 4.21
C ASN A 111 -13.14 6.68 4.20
N TRP A 112 -13.56 7.60 5.08
CA TRP A 112 -12.89 8.90 5.20
C TRP A 112 -11.45 8.79 5.70
N ARG A 113 -11.21 7.84 6.62
CA ARG A 113 -9.87 7.53 7.08
C ARG A 113 -9.01 6.97 5.95
N VAL A 114 -9.59 6.08 5.13
CA VAL A 114 -8.90 5.51 3.95
C VAL A 114 -8.50 6.62 2.99
N PHE A 115 -9.41 7.53 2.66
CA PHE A 115 -9.11 8.66 1.78
C PHE A 115 -8.06 9.60 2.37
N GLY A 116 -8.21 10.03 3.62
CA GLY A 116 -7.26 10.95 4.26
C GLY A 116 -5.85 10.38 4.40
N LEU A 117 -5.74 9.10 4.83
CA LEU A 117 -4.45 8.42 4.87
C LEU A 117 -3.91 8.13 3.47
N GLY A 118 -4.78 7.89 2.49
CA GLY A 118 -4.44 7.80 1.08
C GLY A 118 -3.75 9.07 0.60
N LEU A 119 -4.29 10.26 0.89
CA LEU A 119 -3.65 11.53 0.54
C LEU A 119 -2.28 11.72 1.21
N LEU A 120 -2.13 11.33 2.48
CA LEU A 120 -0.82 11.36 3.12
C LEU A 120 0.17 10.40 2.45
N CYS A 121 -0.27 9.19 2.11
CA CYS A 121 0.54 8.24 1.36
C CYS A 121 0.88 8.75 -0.04
N LEU A 122 0.00 9.51 -0.68
CA LEU A 122 0.27 10.13 -1.98
C LEU A 122 1.44 11.11 -1.87
N LEU A 123 1.44 11.97 -0.84
CA LEU A 123 2.56 12.88 -0.58
C LEU A 123 3.86 12.11 -0.32
N VAL A 124 3.80 11.02 0.45
CA VAL A 124 4.98 10.16 0.69
C VAL A 124 5.46 9.51 -0.61
N SER A 125 4.57 8.97 -1.43
CA SER A 125 4.91 8.39 -2.74
C SER A 125 5.54 9.44 -3.65
N PHE A 126 4.98 10.65 -3.68
CA PHE A 126 5.48 11.75 -4.49
C PHE A 126 6.90 12.14 -4.07
N VAL A 127 7.14 12.35 -2.77
CA VAL A 127 8.48 12.67 -2.24
C VAL A 127 9.46 11.52 -2.48
N ALA A 128 9.05 10.28 -2.22
CA ALA A 128 9.89 9.09 -2.36
C ALA A 128 10.34 8.84 -3.81
N ILE A 129 9.55 9.26 -4.80
CA ILE A 129 9.90 9.12 -6.21
C ILE A 129 10.61 10.38 -6.73
N LEU A 130 10.04 11.57 -6.49
CA LEU A 130 10.54 12.81 -7.07
C LEU A 130 11.93 13.20 -6.52
N VAL A 131 12.16 13.07 -5.21
CA VAL A 131 13.43 13.52 -4.61
C VAL A 131 14.63 12.76 -5.18
N PRO A 132 14.64 11.42 -5.24
CA PRO A 132 15.76 10.71 -5.86
C PRO A 132 15.92 11.03 -7.34
N LEU A 133 14.83 11.25 -8.09
CA LEU A 133 14.92 11.66 -9.49
C LEU A 133 15.61 13.02 -9.66
N LEU A 134 15.26 14.02 -8.84
CA LEU A 134 15.93 15.32 -8.85
C LEU A 134 17.42 15.22 -8.49
N VAL A 135 17.79 14.30 -7.59
CA VAL A 135 19.20 14.05 -7.25
C VAL A 135 19.95 13.41 -8.42
N LEU A 136 19.34 12.44 -9.12
CA LEU A 136 19.94 11.81 -10.29
C LEU A 136 20.15 12.82 -11.44
N ASP A 137 19.20 13.72 -11.61
CA ASP A 137 19.31 14.82 -12.59
C ASP A 137 20.41 15.82 -12.20
N ALA A 138 20.42 16.30 -10.96
CA ALA A 138 21.41 17.24 -10.46
C ALA A 138 22.86 16.70 -10.47
N THR A 139 23.03 15.37 -10.43
CA THR A 139 24.35 14.71 -10.52
C THR A 139 24.76 14.40 -11.96
N GLY A 140 23.91 14.65 -12.95
CA GLY A 140 24.16 14.36 -14.36
C GLY A 140 24.20 12.87 -14.69
N ILE A 141 23.71 12.00 -13.78
CA ILE A 141 23.58 10.55 -14.02
C ILE A 141 22.47 10.31 -15.05
N VAL A 142 21.42 11.11 -14.95
CA VAL A 142 20.27 11.15 -15.85
C VAL A 142 20.08 12.60 -16.27
N THR A 143 19.61 12.85 -17.49
CA THR A 143 19.06 14.16 -17.89
C THR A 143 17.58 13.95 -18.19
N MET A 144 16.72 14.59 -17.39
CA MET A 144 15.27 14.57 -17.57
C MET A 144 14.75 15.84 -18.25
#